data_AF-A0A0K8R2N3-F1
#
_entry.id   AF-A0A0K8R2N3-F1
#
_cell.length_a   1.000
_cell.length_b   1.000
_cell.length_c   1.000
_cell.angle_alpha   90.00
_cell.angle_beta   90.00
_cell.angle_gamma   90.00
#
_symmetry.space_group_name_H-M   'P 1'
#
loop_
_entity.id
_entity.type
_entity.pdbx_description
1 polymer ?
#
loop_
_entity_poly.entity_id
_entity_poly.type
_entity_poly.pdbx_seq_one_letter_code
_entity_poly.pdbx_strand_id
1 'polypeptide(L)'
;MKPWYGMSHVEDVLYVFGRPVAEKASSDDQNYSKKLMGLWTSFAKHGKKHLVEAYQWPQLLPSNLAALKITNREPEQTVLNFGDRCRFWNRLHHSQLDLS
;
A
#
# COMPACT_ATOMS: atom_id res chain seq x y z
N MET A 1 12.19 7.89 -15.73
CA MET A 1 12.58 6.64 -15.03
C MET A 1 12.64 5.49 -16.03
N LYS A 2 13.46 4.46 -15.78
CA LYS A 2 13.44 3.25 -16.64
C LYS A 2 12.20 2.41 -16.27
N PRO A 3 11.51 1.78 -17.25
CA PRO A 3 10.23 1.11 -17.01
C PRO A 3 10.25 -0.01 -15.94
N TRP A 4 11.42 -0.59 -15.66
CA TRP A 4 11.59 -1.69 -14.72
C TRP A 4 11.75 -1.27 -13.25
N TYR A 5 11.91 0.04 -12.96
CA TYR A 5 12.02 0.52 -11.59
C TYR A 5 10.71 0.37 -10.79
N GLY A 6 9.57 0.30 -11.48
CA GLY A 6 8.27 0.30 -10.82
C GLY A 6 8.07 1.56 -9.97
N MET A 7 7.41 1.38 -8.81
CA MET A 7 7.24 2.42 -7.81
C MET A 7 8.38 2.36 -6.80
N SER A 8 9.07 3.47 -6.61
CA SER A 8 10.18 3.58 -5.66
C SER A 8 9.70 3.99 -4.27
N HIS A 9 10.58 3.81 -3.28
CA HIS A 9 10.29 4.27 -1.91
C HIS A 9 9.97 5.77 -1.91
N VAL A 10 9.00 6.18 -1.10
CA VAL A 10 8.46 7.55 -0.92
C VAL A 10 7.69 8.17 -2.08
N GLU A 11 7.56 7.51 -3.23
CA GLU A 11 6.77 8.06 -4.35
C GLU A 11 5.29 8.20 -4.00
N ASP A 12 4.74 7.25 -3.25
CA ASP A 12 3.35 7.23 -2.80
C ASP A 12 2.98 8.47 -1.96
N VAL A 13 3.93 9.01 -1.18
CA VAL A 13 3.74 10.21 -0.36
C VAL A 13 3.24 11.38 -1.22
N LEU A 14 3.83 11.59 -2.40
CA LEU A 14 3.45 12.69 -3.29
C LEU A 14 1.98 12.57 -3.74
N TYR A 15 1.51 11.35 -3.95
CA TYR A 15 0.12 11.08 -4.35
C TYR A 15 -0.84 11.23 -3.17
N VAL A 16 -0.45 10.81 -1.96
CA VAL A 16 -1.24 10.99 -0.73
C VAL A 16 -1.45 12.49 -0.42
N PHE A 17 -0.45 13.33 -0.69
CA PHE A 17 -0.54 14.78 -0.50
C PHE A 17 -1.09 15.56 -1.70
N GLY A 18 -1.63 14.87 -2.73
CA GLY A 18 -2.36 15.54 -3.81
C GLY A 18 -1.48 16.24 -4.85
N ARG A 19 -0.16 16.02 -4.86
CA ARG A 19 0.76 16.70 -5.80
C ARG A 19 0.35 16.57 -7.27
N PRO A 20 -0.04 15.39 -7.78
CA PRO A 20 -0.51 15.26 -9.16
C PRO A 20 -1.73 16.12 -9.50
N VAL A 21 -2.62 16.33 -8.53
CA VAL A 21 -3.81 17.18 -8.70
C VAL A 21 -3.41 18.66 -8.74
N ALA A 22 -2.51 19.09 -7.83
CA ALA A 22 -2.03 20.46 -7.78
C ALA A 22 -1.25 20.86 -9.03
N GLU A 23 -0.38 19.97 -9.52
CA GLU A 23 0.46 20.21 -10.70
C GLU A 23 -0.25 19.90 -12.03
N LYS A 24 -1.52 19.45 -12.00
CA LYS A 24 -2.28 19.03 -13.19
C LYS A 24 -1.51 18.00 -14.03
N ALA A 25 -0.98 16.97 -13.38
CA ALA A 25 -0.28 15.86 -14.01
C ALA A 25 -1.21 15.04 -14.93
N SER A 26 -0.77 13.85 -15.39
CA SER A 26 -1.62 13.00 -16.22
C SER A 26 -2.97 12.68 -15.57
N SER A 27 -3.99 12.39 -16.36
CA SER A 27 -5.31 11.98 -15.85
C SER A 27 -5.20 10.77 -14.91
N ASP A 28 -4.33 9.82 -15.25
CA ASP A 28 -4.10 8.60 -14.49
C ASP A 28 -3.49 8.91 -13.13
N ASP A 29 -2.48 9.79 -13.07
CA ASP A 29 -1.85 10.21 -11.83
C ASP A 29 -2.82 11.00 -10.94
N GLN A 30 -3.62 11.89 -11.54
CA GLN A 30 -4.64 12.65 -10.83
C GLN A 30 -5.70 11.72 -10.24
N ASN A 31 -6.17 10.74 -11.00
CA ASN A 31 -7.17 9.77 -10.54
C ASN A 31 -6.60 8.89 -9.42
N TYR A 32 -5.37 8.40 -9.58
CA TYR A 32 -4.68 7.63 -8.56
C TYR A 32 -4.46 8.42 -7.26
N SER A 33 -4.07 9.70 -7.37
CA SER A 33 -3.91 10.58 -6.21
C SER A 33 -5.23 10.86 -5.49
N LYS A 34 -6.32 11.16 -6.23
CA LYS A 34 -7.66 11.34 -5.66
C LYS A 34 -8.13 10.10 -4.92
N LYS A 35 -7.88 8.92 -5.48
CA LYS A 35 -8.14 7.63 -4.86
C LYS A 35 -7.40 7.45 -3.53
N LEU A 36 -6.07 7.69 -3.51
CA LEU A 36 -5.29 7.61 -2.27
C LEU A 36 -5.75 8.62 -1.22
N MET A 37 -6.00 9.88 -1.60
CA MET A 37 -6.56 10.89 -0.69
C MET A 37 -7.93 10.44 -0.14
N GLY A 38 -8.80 9.88 -0.98
CA GLY A 38 -10.10 9.34 -0.58
C GLY A 38 -9.97 8.19 0.44
N LEU A 39 -9.03 7.26 0.22
CA LEU A 39 -8.72 6.17 1.15
C LEU A 39 -8.24 6.69 2.50
N TRP A 40 -7.26 7.59 2.51
CA TRP A 40 -6.71 8.14 3.75
C TRP A 40 -7.72 8.98 4.53
N THR A 41 -8.47 9.85 3.85
CA THR A 41 -9.47 10.71 4.51
C THR A 41 -10.68 9.93 5.02
N SER A 42 -11.13 8.91 4.29
CA SER A 42 -12.20 8.01 4.75
C SER A 42 -11.79 7.23 5.99
N PHE A 43 -10.57 6.69 6.00
CA PHE A 43 -10.01 6.03 7.17
C PHE A 43 -9.89 6.97 8.37
N ALA A 44 -9.37 8.18 8.17
CA ALA A 44 -9.25 9.17 9.25
C ALA A 44 -10.62 9.57 9.83
N LYS A 45 -11.65 9.69 8.99
CA LYS A 45 -12.99 10.12 9.41
C LYS A 45 -13.81 9.01 10.07
N HIS A 46 -13.73 7.78 9.57
CA HIS A 46 -14.64 6.69 9.94
C HIS A 46 -13.97 5.47 10.55
N GLY A 47 -12.63 5.40 10.53
CA GLY A 47 -11.85 4.25 10.96
C GLY A 47 -12.12 3.01 10.10
N LYS A 48 -11.84 1.82 10.68
CA LYS A 48 -11.90 0.51 10.00
C LYS A 48 -13.29 0.12 9.47
N LYS A 49 -14.38 0.67 10.02
CA LYS A 49 -15.75 0.19 9.77
C LYS A 49 -16.35 0.69 8.45
N HIS A 50 -15.67 1.59 7.74
CA HIS A 50 -16.20 2.18 6.52
C HIS A 50 -15.58 1.52 5.28
N LEU A 51 -16.44 1.20 4.30
CA LEU A 51 -16.01 0.77 2.98
C LEU A 51 -15.34 1.95 2.30
N VAL A 52 -14.13 1.77 1.77
CA VAL A 52 -13.57 2.79 0.89
C VAL A 52 -13.82 2.36 -0.54
N GLU A 53 -14.36 3.26 -1.37
CA GLU A 53 -14.70 2.98 -2.77
C GLU A 53 -15.68 1.79 -2.94
N ALA A 54 -16.56 1.55 -1.96
CA ALA A 54 -17.43 0.36 -1.87
C ALA A 54 -16.70 -0.98 -1.63
N TYR A 55 -15.38 -0.96 -1.42
CA TYR A 55 -14.60 -2.15 -1.09
C TYR A 55 -14.40 -2.30 0.42
N GLN A 56 -14.58 -3.51 0.91
CA GLN A 56 -14.25 -3.87 2.29
C GLN A 56 -12.76 -4.18 2.37
N TRP A 57 -12.01 -3.39 3.15
CA TRP A 57 -10.61 -3.68 3.40
C TRP A 57 -10.51 -4.98 4.22
N PRO A 58 -9.80 -6.01 3.76
CA PRO A 58 -9.74 -7.27 4.47
C PRO A 58 -9.01 -7.09 5.80
N GLN A 59 -9.45 -7.80 6.83
CA GLN A 59 -8.75 -7.77 8.11
C GLN A 59 -7.40 -8.48 7.97
N LEU A 60 -6.32 -7.78 8.31
CA LEU A 60 -5.00 -8.38 8.42
C LEU A 60 -4.98 -9.35 9.61
N LEU A 61 -4.69 -10.62 9.33
CA LEU A 61 -4.55 -11.67 10.34
C LEU A 61 -3.16 -12.30 10.21
N PRO A 62 -2.53 -12.78 11.30
CA PRO A 62 -1.25 -13.48 11.21
C PRO A 62 -1.28 -14.70 10.27
N SER A 63 -2.42 -15.37 10.17
CA SER A 63 -2.66 -16.50 9.27
C SER A 63 -3.01 -16.08 7.84
N ASN A 64 -3.41 -14.83 7.63
CA ASN A 64 -3.82 -14.30 6.33
C ASN A 64 -3.43 -12.82 6.21
N LEU A 65 -2.28 -12.59 5.56
CA LEU A 65 -1.76 -11.25 5.30
C LEU A 65 -2.49 -10.59 4.13
N ALA A 66 -3.82 -10.54 4.20
CA ALA A 66 -4.66 -9.95 3.17
C ALA A 66 -4.42 -8.44 3.05
N ALA A 67 -4.33 -7.97 1.82
CA ALA A 67 -4.07 -6.58 1.48
C ALA A 67 -4.85 -6.17 0.22
N LEU A 68 -4.91 -4.86 -0.03
CA LEU A 68 -5.38 -4.31 -1.29
C LEU A 68 -4.20 -3.73 -2.05
N LYS A 69 -4.07 -4.13 -3.31
CA LYS A 69 -3.15 -3.54 -4.26
C LYS A 69 -3.86 -2.35 -4.93
N ILE A 70 -3.34 -1.16 -4.65
CA ILE A 70 -3.91 0.09 -5.14
C ILE A 70 -3.16 0.53 -6.40
N THR A 71 -3.89 0.63 -7.52
CA THR A 71 -3.39 1.09 -8.82
C THR A 71 -4.35 2.16 -9.37
N ASN A 72 -4.13 2.63 -10.60
CA ASN A 72 -5.10 3.47 -11.33
C ASN A 72 -6.37 2.71 -11.76
N ARG A 73 -6.48 1.41 -11.45
CA ARG A 73 -7.67 0.56 -11.68
C ARG A 73 -8.43 0.30 -10.36
N GLU A 74 -9.45 -0.54 -10.43
CA GLU A 74 -10.15 -1.03 -9.25
C GLU A 74 -9.17 -1.70 -8.26
N PRO A 75 -9.36 -1.54 -6.94
CA PRO A 75 -8.51 -2.19 -5.95
C PRO A 75 -8.56 -3.72 -6.12
N GLU A 76 -7.38 -4.35 -6.18
CA GLU A 76 -7.26 -5.81 -6.28
C GLU A 76 -6.97 -6.39 -4.88
N GLN A 77 -7.79 -7.33 -4.41
CA GLN A 77 -7.48 -8.09 -3.20
C GLN A 77 -6.31 -9.04 -3.46
N THR A 78 -5.35 -9.03 -2.55
CA THR A 78 -4.16 -9.88 -2.64
C THR A 78 -3.77 -10.40 -1.27
N VAL A 79 -2.91 -11.42 -1.24
CA VAL A 79 -2.29 -11.92 -0.01
C VAL A 79 -0.79 -11.65 -0.11
N LEU A 80 -0.26 -10.93 0.88
CA LEU A 80 1.14 -10.58 0.91
C LEU A 80 1.99 -11.84 1.10
N ASN A 81 2.66 -12.27 0.03
CA ASN A 81 3.57 -13.40 0.07
C ASN A 81 4.99 -12.96 0.47
N PHE A 82 5.14 -12.51 1.71
CA PHE A 82 6.44 -12.25 2.31
C PHE A 82 6.98 -13.43 3.11
N GLY A 83 6.22 -14.52 3.23
CA GLY A 83 6.48 -15.62 4.16
C GLY A 83 7.92 -16.12 4.13
N ASP A 84 8.43 -16.53 2.96
CA ASP A 84 9.79 -17.08 2.87
C ASP A 84 10.88 -16.05 3.12
N ARG A 85 10.71 -14.84 2.59
CA ARG A 85 11.68 -13.75 2.77
C ARG A 85 11.72 -13.25 4.22
N CYS A 86 10.57 -13.00 4.83
CA CYS A 86 10.47 -12.63 6.24
C CYS A 86 11.00 -13.75 7.14
N ARG A 87 10.65 -15.02 6.88
CA ARG A 87 11.19 -16.16 7.64
C ARG A 87 12.72 -16.23 7.54
N PHE A 88 13.27 -16.05 6.34
CA PHE A 88 14.71 -16.03 6.12
C PHE A 88 15.39 -14.92 6.96
N TRP A 89 14.94 -13.68 6.83
CA TRP A 89 15.52 -12.55 7.55
C TRP A 89 15.33 -12.63 9.07
N ASN A 90 14.18 -13.09 9.54
CA ASN A 90 13.93 -13.29 10.96
C ASN A 90 14.88 -14.35 11.55
N ARG A 91 15.08 -15.49 10.86
CA ARG A 91 16.03 -16.51 11.32
C ARG A 91 17.45 -15.97 11.40
N LEU A 92 17.89 -15.24 10.37
CA LEU A 92 19.24 -14.66 10.34
C LEU A 92 19.44 -13.65 11.48
N HIS A 93 18.46 -12.77 11.70
CA HIS A 93 18.48 -11.81 12.80
C HIS A 93 18.56 -12.50 14.18
N HIS A 94 17.73 -13.52 14.43
CA HIS A 94 17.78 -14.25 15.70
C HIS A 94 19.09 -15.02 15.90
N SER A 95 19.64 -15.64 14.85
CA SER A 95 20.93 -16.35 14.95
C SER A 95 22.11 -15.44 15.26
N GLN A 96 22.04 -14.15 14.91
CA GLN A 96 23.10 -13.18 15.22
C GLN A 96 23.01 -12.66 16.67
N LEU A 97 21.81 -12.61 17.25
CA LEU A 97 21.59 -12.23 18.64
C LEU A 97 21.98 -13.33 19.62
N ASP A 98 21.84 -14.60 19.25
CA ASP A 98 22.27 -15.73 20.09
C ASP A 98 23.81 -15.91 20.13
N LEU A 99 24.54 -15.18 19.29
CA LEU A 99 26.01 -15.22 19.19
C LEU A 99 26.69 -13.99 19.84
N SER A 100 25.92 -13.07 20.44
CA SER A 100 26.38 -11.85 21.12
C SER A 100 26.08 -11.87 22.61
#